data_AF-A0A3B8URC3-F1
#
_entry.id   AF-A0A3B8URC3-F1
#
_cell.length_a   1.000
_cell.length_b   1.000
_cell.length_c   1.000
_cell.angle_alpha   90.00
_cell.angle_beta   90.00
_cell.angle_gamma   90.00
#
_symmetry.space_group_name_H-M   'P 1'
#
loop_
_entity.id
_entity.type
_entity.pdbx_description
1 polymer ?
#
loop_
_entity_poly.entity_id
_entity_poly.type
_entity_poly.pdbx_seq_one_letter_code
_entity_poly.pdbx_strand_id
1 'polypeptide(L)'
;CITFANDSNIANLTHWAMGSFSGSSWATVKLAAFIIFPTAIVTFLFSKPISAYLLGEGYAQSMGINIKFFRVCIVLLSSLLSACVTALAGPISFVGIAVPHITRLSLKTTKPLITIPAIFLSGSVFCMFCDLIARTIFSP
;
A
#
# COMPACT_ATOMS: atom_id res chain seq x y z
N CYS A 1 -29.16 -19.35 -10.81
CA CYS A 1 -30.06 -18.32 -10.25
C CYS A 1 -29.33 -16.98 -10.26
N ILE A 2 -29.38 -16.24 -11.37
CA ILE A 2 -28.63 -14.98 -11.60
C ILE A 2 -29.56 -13.79 -11.89
N THR A 3 -30.87 -13.92 -11.62
CA THR A 3 -31.91 -13.04 -12.20
C THR A 3 -32.50 -12.03 -11.20
N PHE A 4 -31.84 -11.73 -10.07
CA PHE A 4 -32.36 -10.78 -9.06
C PHE A 4 -31.35 -9.75 -8.53
N ALA A 5 -30.16 -9.63 -9.14
CA ALA A 5 -29.31 -8.48 -8.85
C ALA A 5 -29.76 -7.33 -9.76
N ASN A 6 -30.39 -6.30 -9.18
CA ASN A 6 -30.64 -5.02 -9.85
C ASN A 6 -29.40 -4.61 -10.68
N ASP A 7 -29.58 -4.27 -11.96
CA ASP A 7 -28.48 -3.87 -12.86
C ASP A 7 -27.57 -2.80 -12.23
N SER A 8 -28.12 -1.95 -11.36
CA SER A 8 -27.39 -0.94 -10.59
C SER A 8 -26.35 -1.50 -9.62
N ASN A 9 -26.61 -2.65 -8.97
CA ASN A 9 -25.66 -3.29 -8.07
C ASN A 9 -24.52 -3.99 -8.81
N ILE A 10 -24.80 -4.54 -10.00
CA ILE A 10 -23.79 -5.16 -10.86
C ILE A 10 -22.87 -4.08 -11.43
N ALA A 11 -23.42 -2.95 -11.88
CA ALA A 11 -22.65 -1.80 -12.35
C ALA A 11 -21.78 -1.18 -11.24
N ASN A 12 -22.27 -1.15 -10.00
CA ASN A 12 -21.48 -0.64 -8.88
C ASN A 12 -20.30 -1.57 -8.54
N LEU A 13 -20.53 -2.89 -8.58
CA LEU A 13 -19.47 -3.90 -8.38
C LEU A 13 -18.43 -3.88 -9.50
N THR A 14 -18.83 -3.71 -10.76
CA THR A 14 -17.88 -3.59 -11.87
C THR A 14 -17.07 -2.28 -11.77
N HIS A 15 -17.70 -1.16 -11.36
CA HIS A 15 -16.98 0.08 -11.07
C HIS A 15 -16.00 -0.05 -9.88
N TRP A 16 -16.38 -0.79 -8.82
CA TRP A 16 -15.50 -1.06 -7.69
C TRP A 16 -14.33 -1.98 -8.09
N ALA A 17 -14.60 -3.00 -8.90
CA ALA A 17 -13.59 -3.93 -9.41
C ALA A 17 -12.61 -3.27 -10.40
N MET A 18 -13.07 -2.28 -11.18
CA MET A 18 -12.20 -1.46 -12.02
C MET A 18 -11.31 -0.51 -11.20
N GLY A 19 -11.68 -0.23 -9.95
CA GLY A 19 -10.99 0.70 -9.07
C GLY A 19 -11.26 2.15 -9.47
N SER A 20 -11.86 2.94 -8.58
CA SER A 20 -12.16 4.34 -8.87
C SER A 20 -12.01 5.21 -7.62
N PHE A 21 -11.28 6.31 -7.78
CA PHE A 21 -11.16 7.35 -6.75
C PHE A 21 -12.38 8.31 -6.74
N SER A 22 -13.36 8.14 -7.63
CA SER A 22 -14.48 9.08 -7.79
C SER A 22 -15.50 9.04 -6.63
N GLY A 23 -15.53 7.96 -5.86
CA GLY A 23 -16.37 7.81 -4.67
C GLY A 23 -15.73 8.32 -3.36
N SER A 24 -14.59 9.00 -3.43
CA SER A 24 -13.81 9.38 -2.25
C SER A 24 -14.46 10.54 -1.49
N SER A 25 -15.27 10.21 -0.47
CA SER A 25 -15.78 11.19 0.49
C SER A 25 -14.67 11.63 1.45
N TRP A 26 -14.71 12.89 1.88
CA TRP A 26 -13.80 13.43 2.90
C TRP A 26 -13.80 12.61 4.20
N ALA A 27 -14.90 11.92 4.52
CA ALA A 27 -14.97 11.01 5.66
C ALA A 27 -14.08 9.77 5.48
N THR A 28 -14.12 9.15 4.30
CA THR A 28 -13.34 7.96 3.97
C THR A 28 -11.85 8.27 3.89
N VAL A 29 -11.50 9.46 3.36
CA VAL A 29 -10.11 9.96 3.34
C VAL A 29 -9.58 10.17 4.77
N LYS A 30 -10.36 10.77 5.67
CA LYS A 30 -9.95 10.95 7.08
C LYS A 30 -9.74 9.62 7.78
N LEU A 31 -10.62 8.64 7.55
CA LEU A 31 -10.48 7.29 8.10
C LEU A 31 -9.21 6.60 7.60
N ALA A 32 -8.97 6.64 6.28
CA ALA A 32 -7.78 6.08 5.67
C ALA A 32 -6.51 6.75 6.20
N ALA A 33 -6.48 8.07 6.30
CA ALA A 33 -5.37 8.82 6.86
C ALA A 33 -5.10 8.41 8.32
N PHE A 34 -6.15 8.27 9.13
CA PHE A 34 -6.01 7.85 10.53
C PHE A 34 -5.43 6.44 10.70
N ILE A 35 -5.63 5.54 9.74
CA ILE A 35 -5.07 4.18 9.77
C ILE A 35 -3.67 4.12 9.14
N ILE A 36 -3.46 4.80 8.02
CA ILE A 36 -2.20 4.80 7.28
C ILE A 36 -1.11 5.52 8.08
N PHE A 37 -1.41 6.63 8.75
CA PHE A 37 -0.44 7.41 9.49
C PHE A 37 0.26 6.64 10.64
N PRO A 38 -0.46 6.00 11.58
CA PRO A 38 0.17 5.18 12.61
C PRO A 38 0.87 3.96 12.00
N THR A 39 0.31 3.34 10.96
CA THR A 39 0.94 2.18 10.29
C THR A 39 2.28 2.58 9.63
N ALA A 40 2.35 3.77 9.03
CA ALA A 40 3.58 4.32 8.47
C ALA A 40 4.63 4.62 9.54
N ILE A 41 4.22 5.21 10.68
CA ILE A 41 5.12 5.45 11.83
C ILE A 41 5.67 4.14 12.38
N VAL A 42 4.81 3.15 12.59
CA VAL A 42 5.21 1.82 13.09
C VAL A 42 6.18 1.16 12.11
N THR A 43 5.89 1.21 10.81
CA THR A 43 6.77 0.67 9.76
C THR A 43 8.14 1.37 9.74
N PHE A 44 8.17 2.69 9.95
CA PHE A 44 9.40 3.46 10.07
C PHE A 44 10.22 3.05 11.31
N LEU A 45 9.57 2.79 12.44
CA LEU A 45 10.22 2.26 13.65
C LEU A 45 10.82 0.86 13.43
N PHE A 46 10.13 0.02 12.65
CA PHE A 46 10.60 -1.31 12.25
C PHE A 46 11.67 -1.30 11.15
N SER A 47 12.12 -0.13 10.68
CA SER A 47 13.22 0.01 9.70
C SER A 47 14.51 -0.73 10.12
N LYS A 48 14.92 -0.60 11.39
CA LYS A 48 16.14 -1.24 11.93
C LYS A 48 16.06 -2.78 11.89
N PRO A 49 15.03 -3.43 12.46
CA PRO A 49 14.91 -4.89 12.39
C PRO A 49 14.69 -5.41 10.96
N ILE A 50 14.02 -4.65 10.07
CA ILE A 50 13.94 -4.98 8.63
C ILE A 50 15.34 -5.04 8.01
N SER A 51 16.22 -4.10 8.36
CA SER A 51 17.60 -4.06 7.86
C SER A 51 18.42 -5.26 8.34
N ALA A 52 18.28 -5.62 9.62
CA ALA A 52 18.95 -6.79 10.20
C ALA A 52 18.45 -8.10 9.58
N TYR A 53 17.14 -8.19 9.30
CA TYR A 53 16.54 -9.35 8.63
C TYR A 53 17.02 -9.48 7.18
N LEU A 54 17.24 -8.36 6.48
CA LEU A 54 17.76 -8.35 5.11
C LEU A 54 19.22 -8.85 5.01
N LEU A 55 20.01 -8.69 6.08
CA LEU A 55 21.39 -9.19 6.17
C LEU A 55 21.47 -10.71 6.45
N GLY A 56 20.35 -11.34 6.80
CA GLY A 56 20.25 -12.77 7.07
C GLY A 56 19.66 -13.08 8.44
N GLU A 57 19.02 -14.25 8.54
CA GLU A 57 18.32 -14.68 9.75
C GLU A 57 19.25 -14.80 10.97
N GLY A 58 20.50 -15.24 10.76
CA GLY A 58 21.51 -15.35 11.81
C GLY A 58 21.95 -14.00 12.41
N TYR A 59 21.93 -12.92 11.62
CA TYR A 59 22.26 -11.58 12.10
C TYR A 59 21.09 -10.97 12.89
N ALA A 60 19.85 -11.22 12.47
CA ALA A 60 18.65 -10.82 13.19
C ALA A 60 18.50 -11.53 14.54
N GLN A 61 18.83 -12.83 14.63
CA GLN A 61 18.86 -13.57 15.89
C GLN A 61 19.92 -13.03 16.84
N SER A 62 21.12 -12.72 16.34
CA SER A 62 22.20 -12.13 17.14
C SER A 62 21.86 -10.74 17.70
N MET A 63 20.96 -10.01 17.04
CA MET A 63 20.42 -8.72 17.51
C MET A 63 19.26 -8.87 18.52
N GLY A 64 18.90 -10.09 18.93
CA GLY A 64 17.82 -10.35 19.89
C GLY A 64 16.42 -10.22 19.31
N ILE A 65 16.27 -10.21 17.98
CA ILE A 65 14.96 -10.09 17.33
C ILE A 65 14.31 -11.47 17.26
N ASN A 66 13.09 -11.59 17.79
CA ASN A 66 12.29 -12.80 17.63
C ASN A 66 11.71 -12.88 16.21
N ILE A 67 12.38 -13.65 15.34
CA ILE A 67 12.04 -13.82 13.91
C ILE A 67 10.57 -14.22 13.70
N LYS A 68 10.04 -15.13 14.53
CA LYS A 68 8.65 -15.60 14.38
C LYS A 68 7.65 -14.47 14.63
N PHE A 69 7.83 -13.73 15.74
CA PHE A 69 6.96 -12.62 16.07
C PHE A 69 7.06 -11.49 15.05
N PHE A 70 8.28 -11.15 14.63
CA PHE A 70 8.54 -10.12 13.64
C PHE A 70 7.87 -10.42 12.29
N ARG A 71 7.95 -11.67 11.82
CA ARG A 71 7.28 -12.10 10.58
C ARG A 71 5.76 -11.93 10.66
N VAL A 72 5.15 -12.32 11.77
CA VAL A 72 3.70 -12.15 12.00
C VAL A 72 3.33 -10.66 12.00
N CYS A 73 4.09 -9.81 12.69
CA CYS A 73 3.85 -8.37 12.70
C CYS A 73 3.88 -7.77 11.29
N ILE A 74 4.90 -8.06 10.48
CA ILE A 74 5.00 -7.49 9.12
C ILE A 74 3.84 -7.95 8.24
N VAL A 75 3.41 -9.21 8.34
CA VAL A 75 2.26 -9.74 7.59
C VAL A 75 0.97 -9.03 8.01
N LEU A 76 0.76 -8.81 9.31
CA LEU A 76 -0.40 -8.06 9.82
C LEU A 76 -0.39 -6.61 9.35
N LEU A 77 0.74 -5.91 9.42
CA LEU A 77 0.84 -4.53 8.94
C LEU A 77 0.61 -4.43 7.42
N SER A 78 1.21 -5.34 6.65
CA SER A 78 1.06 -5.36 5.18
C SER A 78 -0.38 -5.65 4.76
N SER A 79 -1.02 -6.64 5.38
CA SER A 79 -2.42 -6.99 5.11
C SER A 79 -3.38 -5.87 5.49
N LEU A 80 -3.17 -5.20 6.64
CA LEU A 80 -3.97 -4.06 7.05
C LEU A 80 -3.86 -2.89 6.05
N LEU A 81 -2.64 -2.58 5.61
CA LEU A 81 -2.41 -1.50 4.66
C LEU A 81 -3.01 -1.82 3.29
N SER A 82 -2.81 -3.04 2.80
CA SER A 82 -3.39 -3.51 1.54
C SER A 82 -4.92 -3.53 1.60
N ALA A 83 -5.52 -4.00 2.71
CA ALA A 83 -6.97 -4.00 2.89
C ALA A 83 -7.54 -2.59 2.87
N CYS A 84 -6.89 -1.63 3.53
CA CYS A 84 -7.31 -0.23 3.51
C CYS A 84 -7.26 0.35 2.09
N VAL A 85 -6.20 0.07 1.34
CA VAL A 85 -6.06 0.55 -0.04
C VAL A 85 -7.11 -0.09 -0.95
N THR A 86 -7.32 -1.40 -0.86
CA THR A 86 -8.33 -2.11 -1.67
C THR A 86 -9.75 -1.67 -1.33
N ALA A 87 -10.05 -1.41 -0.07
CA ALA A 87 -11.36 -0.90 0.34
C ALA A 87 -11.63 0.50 -0.24
N LEU A 88 -10.61 1.35 -0.36
CA LEU A 88 -10.75 2.74 -0.79
C LEU A 88 -10.70 2.92 -2.31
N ALA A 89 -9.75 2.26 -2.96
CA ALA A 89 -9.41 2.47 -4.37
C ALA A 89 -9.74 1.26 -5.26
N GLY A 90 -10.20 0.15 -4.69
CA GLY A 90 -10.39 -1.12 -5.39
C GLY A 90 -9.09 -1.95 -5.48
N PRO A 91 -9.17 -3.18 -6.02
CA PRO A 91 -8.05 -4.12 -6.05
C PRO A 91 -7.00 -3.75 -7.13
N ILE A 92 -6.17 -2.75 -6.83
CA ILE A 92 -5.09 -2.29 -7.70
C ILE A 92 -3.76 -2.93 -7.28
N SER A 93 -3.45 -4.11 -7.81
CA SER A 93 -2.25 -4.87 -7.41
C SER A 93 -0.94 -4.37 -8.02
N PHE A 94 -0.98 -3.64 -9.14
CA PHE A 94 0.24 -3.29 -9.90
C PHE A 94 1.15 -2.29 -9.16
N VAL A 95 0.56 -1.34 -8.45
CA VAL A 95 1.29 -0.28 -7.73
C VAL A 95 2.23 -0.88 -6.67
N GLY A 96 1.79 -1.92 -5.97
CA GLY A 96 2.57 -2.56 -4.91
C GLY A 96 3.85 -3.25 -5.39
N ILE A 97 3.95 -3.61 -6.67
CA ILE A 97 5.14 -4.23 -7.27
C ILE A 97 5.99 -3.19 -8.00
N ALA A 98 5.36 -2.29 -8.76
CA ALA A 98 6.05 -1.30 -9.58
C ALA A 98 6.78 -0.24 -8.74
N VAL A 99 6.11 0.33 -7.74
CA VAL A 99 6.65 1.42 -6.91
C VAL A 99 7.96 1.04 -6.18
N PRO A 100 8.05 -0.09 -5.45
CA PRO A 100 9.30 -0.46 -4.79
C PRO A 100 10.43 -0.72 -5.79
N HIS A 101 10.12 -1.24 -6.98
CA HIS A 101 11.12 -1.47 -8.02
C HIS A 101 11.69 -0.15 -8.57
N ILE A 102 10.82 0.79 -8.94
CA ILE A 102 11.21 2.13 -9.42
C ILE A 102 12.03 2.86 -8.36
N THR A 103 11.59 2.80 -7.10
CA THR A 103 12.26 3.48 -5.98
C THR A 103 13.64 2.90 -5.72
N ARG A 104 13.80 1.58 -5.77
CA ARG A 104 15.11 0.91 -5.63
C ARG A 104 16.05 1.25 -6.79
N LEU A 105 15.53 1.32 -8.02
CA LEU A 105 16.32 1.71 -9.19
C LEU A 105 16.82 3.15 -9.07
N SER A 106 15.97 4.05 -8.57
CA SER A 106 16.26 5.48 -8.46
C SER A 106 17.24 5.81 -7.32
N LEU A 107 17.06 5.21 -6.14
CA LEU A 107 17.93 5.49 -4.98
C LEU A 107 19.23 4.68 -4.97
N LYS A 108 19.33 3.59 -5.76
CA LYS A 108 20.46 2.64 -5.76
C LYS A 108 20.92 2.21 -4.36
N THR A 109 20.06 2.30 -3.36
CA THR A 109 20.37 2.02 -1.96
C THR A 109 19.41 0.98 -1.40
N THR A 110 19.96 0.06 -0.62
CA THR A 110 19.20 -1.01 0.04
C THR A 110 18.88 -0.65 1.49
N LYS A 111 19.29 0.53 1.98
CA LYS A 111 19.06 0.96 3.36
C LYS A 111 17.56 1.19 3.59
N PRO A 112 16.85 0.30 4.33
CA PRO A 112 15.40 0.39 4.52
C PRO A 112 14.96 1.70 5.18
N LEU A 113 15.83 2.32 5.97
CA LEU A 113 15.61 3.62 6.61
C LEU A 113 15.36 4.76 5.61
N ILE A 114 15.96 4.67 4.41
CA ILE A 114 15.78 5.64 3.33
C ILE A 114 14.74 5.11 2.32
N THR A 115 14.78 3.80 2.04
CA THR A 115 13.91 3.18 1.05
C THR A 115 12.43 3.20 1.46
N ILE A 116 12.08 2.99 2.73
CA ILE A 116 10.69 3.00 3.21
C ILE A 116 10.03 4.37 2.99
N PRO A 117 10.56 5.50 3.52
CA PRO A 117 9.92 6.81 3.30
C PRO A 117 9.91 7.21 1.83
N ALA A 118 10.94 6.82 1.06
CA ALA A 118 10.97 7.08 -0.36
C ALA A 118 9.91 6.29 -1.14
N ILE A 119 9.61 5.04 -0.77
CA ILE A 119 8.54 4.24 -1.39
C ILE A 119 7.17 4.85 -1.11
N PHE A 120 6.95 5.33 0.12
CA PHE A 120 5.71 6.05 0.46
C PHE A 120 5.54 7.31 -0.39
N LEU A 121 6.61 8.09 -0.56
CA LEU A 121 6.58 9.32 -1.35
C LEU A 121 6.41 9.04 -2.85
N SER A 122 7.22 8.13 -3.40
CA SER A 122 7.16 7.75 -4.82
C SER A 122 5.82 7.10 -5.18
N GLY A 123 5.27 6.27 -4.30
CA GLY A 123 3.94 5.67 -4.47
C GLY A 123 2.83 6.72 -4.47
N SER A 124 2.93 7.73 -3.60
CA SER A 124 1.98 8.85 -3.57
C SER A 124 2.02 9.65 -4.88
N VAL A 125 3.22 9.98 -5.36
CA VAL A 125 3.41 10.69 -6.64
C VAL A 125 2.89 9.86 -7.81
N PHE A 126 3.20 8.56 -7.82
CA PHE A 126 2.74 7.64 -8.87
C PHE A 126 1.21 7.51 -8.90
N CYS A 127 0.57 7.30 -7.75
CA CYS A 127 -0.89 7.23 -7.66
C CYS A 127 -1.55 8.55 -8.08
N MET A 128 -0.99 9.70 -7.66
CA MET A 128 -1.52 11.02 -8.03
C MET A 128 -1.39 11.27 -9.54
N PHE A 129 -0.27 10.83 -10.15
CA PHE A 129 -0.07 10.89 -11.59
C PHE A 129 -1.05 10.00 -12.37
N CYS A 130 -1.28 8.77 -11.90
CA CYS A 130 -2.30 7.88 -12.46
C CYS A 130 -3.71 8.46 -12.34
N ASP A 131 -4.07 9.04 -11.19
CA ASP A 131 -5.37 9.69 -10.99
C ASP A 131 -5.55 10.90 -11.91
N LEU A 132 -4.50 11.72 -12.08
CA LEU A 132 -4.53 12.86 -12.99
C LEU A 132 -4.74 12.42 -14.45
N ILE A 133 -4.02 11.39 -14.90
CA ILE A 133 -4.19 10.82 -16.25
C ILE A 133 -5.62 10.28 -16.42
N ALA A 134 -6.11 9.51 -15.44
CA ALA A 134 -7.47 8.95 -15.49
C ALA A 134 -8.52 10.07 -15.59
N ARG A 135 -8.39 11.14 -14.78
CA ARG A 135 -9.29 12.31 -14.85
C ARG A 135 -9.18 13.08 -16.16
N THR A 136 -7.98 13.20 -16.73
CA THR A 136 -7.77 13.93 -17.99
C THR A 136 -8.34 13.17 -19.19
N ILE A 137 -8.33 11.82 -19.13
CA ILE A 137 -8.89 10.97 -20.19
C ILE A 137 -10.41 10.78 -20.06
N PHE A 138 -10.93 10.70 -18.83
CA PHE A 138 -12.37 10.49 -18.57
C PHE A 138 -13.18 11.79 -18.41
N SER A 139 -12.55 12.93 -18.16
CA SER A 139 -13.18 14.22 -18.41
C SER A 139 -13.24 14.43 -19.92
N PRO A 140 -14.39 14.81 -20.50
CA PRO A 140 -14.42 15.28 -21.89
C PRO A 140 -13.51 16.51 -22.05
#